data_AF-A0AA38P6T8-F1
#
_entry.id   AF-A0AA38P6T8-F1
#
_cell.length_a   1.000
_cell.length_b   1.000
_cell.length_c   1.000
_cell.angle_alpha   90.00
_cell.angle_beta   90.00
_cell.angle_gamma   90.00
#
_symmetry.space_group_name_H-M   'P 1'
#
loop_
_entity.id
_entity.type
_entity.pdbx_description
1 polymer ?
#
loop_
_entity_poly.entity_id
_entity_poly.type
_entity_poly.pdbx_seq_one_letter_code
_entity_poly.pdbx_strand_id
1 'polypeptide(L)'
;MMWLRLRPLFLWRLSLPIRGKFYTNKEWRKLLDAMDGNQSAKGRAEMLHELKEVVKDSRQFGIDIDDSNIASVPALWKGAPVLVLNNGMPEPDVVQAAVWELYEINFRLELIMLDRELLPEPVGVGEYGQRLRHEWMEREVVLNQCWPGLAFRPDTTCAGLSSCDKYPETITPRIPFLKALHQVVRSWPGAKPPELVKDFPTVEESDLTPIRNFEASLANYYVRTFLKVFHRPAMIPHYML
;
A
#
# COMPACT_ATOMS: atom_id res chain seq x y z
N MET A 1 -9.79 -7.35 14.86
CA MET A 1 -10.01 -6.15 15.71
C MET A 1 -8.74 -5.33 15.90
N MET A 2 -7.58 -5.94 16.16
CA MET A 2 -6.35 -5.21 16.49
C MET A 2 -5.86 -4.24 15.41
N TRP A 3 -5.93 -4.63 14.13
CA TRP A 3 -5.65 -3.72 13.00
C TRP A 3 -6.44 -2.42 13.14
N LEU A 4 -7.74 -2.48 13.42
CA LEU A 4 -8.61 -1.30 13.51
C LEU A 4 -8.23 -0.36 14.66
N ARG A 5 -7.79 -0.92 15.78
CA ARG A 5 -7.39 -0.12 16.97
C ARG A 5 -6.11 0.67 16.74
N LEU A 6 -5.16 0.08 16.02
CA LEU A 6 -3.84 0.68 15.79
C LEU A 6 -3.63 1.13 14.34
N ARG A 7 -4.68 1.10 13.53
CA ARG A 7 -4.65 1.51 12.12
C ARG A 7 -3.94 2.86 11.95
N PRO A 8 -4.28 3.94 12.69
CA PRO A 8 -3.59 5.23 12.52
C PRO A 8 -2.09 5.14 12.74
N LEU A 9 -1.66 4.36 13.73
CA LEU A 9 -0.26 4.15 14.06
C LEU A 9 0.48 3.39 12.96
N PHE A 10 -0.12 2.32 12.42
CA PHE A 10 0.48 1.54 11.35
C PHE A 10 0.55 2.32 10.04
N LEU A 11 -0.52 3.04 9.67
CA LEU A 11 -0.50 3.87 8.47
C LEU A 11 0.55 4.98 8.59
N TRP A 12 0.70 5.61 9.76
CA TRP A 12 1.77 6.57 10.00
C TRP A 12 3.15 5.92 9.95
N ARG A 13 3.34 4.75 10.56
CA ARG A 13 4.63 4.08 10.53
C ARG A 13 5.06 3.71 9.11
N LEU A 14 4.11 3.28 8.27
CA LEU A 14 4.31 3.01 6.84
C LEU A 14 4.55 4.29 6.02
N SER A 15 4.16 5.46 6.55
CA SER A 15 4.37 6.76 5.88
C SER A 15 5.76 7.33 6.00
N LEU A 16 6.52 6.87 7.00
CA LEU A 16 7.85 7.37 7.22
C LEU A 16 8.77 6.88 6.10
N PRO A 17 9.74 7.70 5.66
CA PRO A 17 10.79 7.24 4.76
C PRO A 17 11.41 5.94 5.27
N ILE A 18 11.85 5.07 4.36
CA ILE A 18 12.51 3.78 4.63
C ILE A 18 13.86 3.99 5.35
N ARG A 19 13.81 4.52 6.56
CA ARG A 19 14.94 4.75 7.47
C ARG A 19 14.65 4.21 8.87
N GLY A 20 13.48 3.61 9.07
CA GLY A 20 13.09 2.91 10.29
C GLY A 20 13.30 1.39 10.18
N LYS A 21 13.44 0.74 11.33
CA LYS A 21 13.39 -0.73 11.43
C LYS A 21 12.12 -1.27 10.77
N PHE A 22 12.29 -2.15 9.78
CA PHE A 22 11.20 -2.96 9.25
C PHE A 22 10.92 -4.11 10.18
N TYR A 23 9.64 -4.31 10.49
CA TYR A 23 9.20 -5.51 11.16
C TYR A 23 9.14 -6.65 10.15
N THR A 24 9.83 -7.75 10.44
CA THR A 24 9.63 -9.03 9.78
C THR A 24 8.20 -9.53 10.05
N ASN A 25 7.69 -10.44 9.21
CA ASN A 25 6.40 -11.11 9.46
C ASN A 25 6.32 -11.74 10.87
N LYS A 26 7.45 -12.20 11.41
CA LYS A 26 7.53 -12.77 12.75
C LYS A 26 7.37 -11.69 13.82
N GLU A 27 8.00 -10.53 13.65
CA GLU A 27 7.86 -9.41 14.57
C GLU A 27 6.45 -8.79 14.52
N TRP A 28 5.86 -8.68 13.33
CA TRP A 28 4.47 -8.27 13.16
C TRP A 28 3.50 -9.19 13.89
N ARG A 29 3.62 -10.51 13.69
CA ARG A 29 2.80 -11.49 14.42
C ARG A 29 3.00 -11.39 15.92
N LYS A 30 4.26 -11.30 16.37
CA LYS A 30 4.56 -11.14 17.78
C LYS A 30 3.92 -9.88 18.37
N LEU A 31 3.95 -8.77 17.65
CA LEU A 31 3.34 -7.51 18.05
C LEU A 31 1.83 -7.69 18.21
N LEU A 32 1.16 -8.29 17.23
CA LEU A 32 -0.28 -8.58 17.28
C LEU A 32 -0.65 -9.55 18.43
N ASP A 33 0.07 -10.66 18.58
CA ASP A 33 -0.17 -11.68 19.60
C ASP A 33 0.01 -11.15 21.04
N ALA A 34 1.01 -10.28 21.25
CA ALA A 34 1.28 -9.66 22.55
C ALA A 34 0.10 -8.79 23.03
N MET A 35 -0.62 -8.18 22.09
CA MET A 35 -1.75 -7.30 22.41
C MET A 35 -3.05 -8.08 22.61
N ASP A 36 -3.21 -9.22 21.94
CA ASP A 36 -4.33 -10.15 22.19
C ASP A 36 -4.14 -10.94 23.51
N GLY A 37 -2.99 -10.78 24.18
CA GLY A 37 -2.69 -11.46 25.44
C GLY A 37 -2.20 -12.90 25.29
N ASN A 38 -1.89 -13.32 24.06
CA ASN A 38 -1.52 -14.69 23.70
C ASN A 38 -0.02 -15.01 23.86
N GLN A 39 0.78 -14.08 24.40
CA GLN A 39 2.22 -14.27 24.62
C GLN A 39 2.62 -14.48 26.08
N SER A 40 3.78 -15.11 26.27
CA SER A 40 4.50 -15.11 27.54
C SER A 40 4.71 -13.68 28.06
N ALA A 41 4.65 -13.51 29.38
CA ALA A 41 4.73 -12.20 30.04
C ALA A 41 5.97 -11.38 29.62
N LYS A 42 7.12 -12.04 29.40
CA LYS A 42 8.36 -11.37 28.98
C LYS A 42 8.28 -10.85 27.54
N GLY A 43 7.86 -11.67 26.58
CA GLY A 43 7.72 -11.25 25.18
C GLY A 43 6.67 -10.15 25.01
N ARG A 44 5.60 -10.19 25.81
CA ARG A 44 4.59 -9.15 25.86
C ARG A 44 5.15 -7.81 26.35
N ALA A 45 5.99 -7.81 27.39
CA ALA A 45 6.58 -6.58 27.93
C ALA A 45 7.54 -5.89 26.96
N GLU A 46 8.42 -6.65 26.30
CA GLU A 46 9.36 -6.13 25.30
C GLU A 46 8.62 -5.49 24.11
N MET A 47 7.57 -6.16 23.60
CA MET A 47 6.79 -5.66 22.49
C MET A 47 5.92 -4.44 22.85
N LEU A 48 5.33 -4.43 24.05
CA LEU A 48 4.58 -3.26 24.54
C LEU A 48 5.51 -2.05 24.69
N HIS A 49 6.76 -2.25 25.11
CA HIS A 49 7.74 -1.18 25.15
C HIS A 49 8.00 -0.61 23.75
N GLU A 50 8.27 -1.45 22.75
CA GLU A 50 8.49 -1.00 21.36
C GLU A 50 7.26 -0.25 20.82
N LEU A 51 6.05 -0.74 21.10
CA LEU A 51 4.82 -0.07 20.68
C LEU A 51 4.62 1.29 21.37
N LYS A 52 4.95 1.41 22.66
CA LYS A 52 4.90 2.69 23.38
C LYS A 52 5.84 3.73 22.80
N GLU A 53 7.05 3.33 22.40
CA GLU A 53 7.99 4.24 21.73
C GLU A 53 7.43 4.71 20.38
N VAL A 54 6.87 3.80 19.58
CA VAL A 54 6.20 4.16 18.31
C VAL A 54 5.01 5.10 18.56
N VAL A 55 4.22 4.88 19.61
CA VAL A 55 3.10 5.77 19.99
C VAL A 55 3.61 7.16 20.36
N LYS A 56 4.65 7.26 21.21
CA LYS A 56 5.25 8.55 21.59
C LYS A 56 5.72 9.34 20.37
N ASP A 57 6.43 8.68 19.45
CA ASP A 57 6.91 9.31 18.21
C ASP A 57 5.77 9.76 17.30
N SER A 58 4.64 9.07 17.34
CA SER A 58 3.46 9.38 16.51
C SER A 58 2.64 10.57 17.03
N ARG A 59 2.76 10.94 18.32
CA ARG A 59 1.99 12.04 18.94
C ARG A 59 2.23 13.39 18.29
N GLN A 60 3.46 13.66 17.86
CA GLN A 60 3.80 14.89 17.13
C GLN A 60 3.05 15.01 15.78
N PHE A 61 2.49 13.91 15.28
CA PHE A 61 1.68 13.84 14.06
C PHE A 61 0.18 13.72 14.36
N GLY A 62 -0.25 13.99 15.60
CA GLY A 62 -1.66 14.02 16.00
C GLY A 62 -2.28 12.64 16.25
N ILE A 63 -1.48 11.59 16.39
CA ILE A 63 -1.97 10.26 16.78
C ILE A 63 -2.03 10.19 18.31
N ASP A 64 -3.24 10.27 18.84
CA ASP A 64 -3.50 10.21 20.27
C ASP A 64 -3.97 8.81 20.67
N ILE A 65 -3.00 7.96 21.02
CA ILE A 65 -3.23 6.63 21.58
C ILE A 65 -2.74 6.66 23.02
N ASP A 66 -3.60 6.20 23.94
CA ASP A 66 -3.24 5.99 25.34
C ASP A 66 -2.21 4.86 25.44
N ASP A 67 -0.96 5.23 25.69
CA ASP A 67 0.17 4.32 25.80
C ASP A 67 0.19 3.58 27.15
N SER A 68 -0.61 4.02 28.13
CA SER A 68 -0.81 3.32 29.40
C SER A 68 -1.75 2.13 29.25
N ASN A 69 -2.72 2.20 28.33
CA ASN A 69 -3.71 1.15 28.09
C ASN A 69 -4.03 0.94 26.60
N ILE A 70 -3.01 0.60 25.82
CA ILE A 70 -3.12 0.30 24.38
C ILE A 70 -4.18 -0.78 24.10
N ALA A 71 -4.33 -1.74 25.01
CA ALA A 71 -5.31 -2.82 24.87
C ALA A 71 -6.78 -2.36 25.02
N SER A 72 -7.05 -1.16 25.56
CA SER A 72 -8.39 -0.59 25.65
C SER A 72 -8.71 0.42 24.55
N VAL A 73 -7.78 0.67 23.62
CA VAL A 73 -8.01 1.62 22.51
C VAL A 73 -9.25 1.18 21.72
N PRO A 74 -10.24 2.06 21.53
CA PRO A 74 -11.45 1.72 20.81
C PRO A 74 -11.11 1.39 19.35
N ALA A 75 -11.77 0.38 18.80
CA ALA A 75 -11.69 0.11 17.37
C ALA A 75 -12.53 1.17 16.64
N LEU A 76 -11.87 2.00 15.83
CA LEU A 76 -12.53 3.02 15.03
C LEU A 76 -12.38 2.70 13.54
N TRP A 77 -13.45 2.89 12.78
CA TRP A 77 -13.43 2.85 11.31
C TRP A 77 -13.88 4.20 10.78
N LYS A 78 -13.00 4.89 10.03
CA LYS A 78 -13.25 6.25 9.52
C LYS A 78 -13.73 7.25 10.59
N GLY A 79 -13.22 7.10 11.81
CA GLY A 79 -13.57 7.96 12.96
C GLY A 79 -14.83 7.53 13.73
N ALA A 80 -15.58 6.53 13.25
CA ALA A 80 -16.74 5.99 13.95
C ALA A 80 -16.38 4.74 14.76
N PRO A 81 -16.95 4.53 15.95
CA PRO A 81 -16.81 3.28 16.69
C PRO A 81 -17.32 2.09 15.89
N VAL A 82 -16.53 1.01 15.86
CA VAL A 82 -16.91 -0.24 15.19
C VAL A 82 -17.95 -0.97 16.03
N LEU A 83 -19.15 -1.19 15.48
CA LEU A 83 -20.19 -1.96 16.16
C LEU A 83 -19.83 -3.45 16.13
N VAL A 84 -20.01 -4.10 17.27
CA VAL A 84 -19.82 -5.55 17.42
C VAL A 84 -21.20 -6.19 17.46
N LEU A 85 -21.46 -7.08 16.51
CA LEU A 85 -22.69 -7.84 16.42
C LEU A 85 -22.78 -8.87 17.56
N ASN A 86 -23.97 -9.43 17.78
CA ASN A 86 -24.24 -10.40 18.85
C ASN A 86 -23.34 -11.66 18.80
N ASN A 87 -22.74 -11.95 17.65
CA ASN A 87 -21.79 -13.06 17.46
C ASN A 87 -20.33 -12.68 17.83
N GLY A 88 -20.09 -11.49 18.37
CA GLY A 88 -18.75 -11.00 18.73
C GLY A 88 -17.94 -10.48 17.55
N MET A 89 -18.49 -10.44 16.34
CA MET A 89 -17.79 -9.98 15.14
C MET A 89 -18.15 -8.55 14.78
N PRO A 90 -17.22 -7.78 14.18
CA PRO A 90 -17.55 -6.49 13.58
C PRO A 90 -18.58 -6.63 12.46
N GLU A 91 -19.24 -5.52 12.11
CA GLU A 91 -20.11 -5.44 10.94
C GLU A 91 -19.39 -5.95 9.67
N PRO A 92 -20.03 -6.80 8.85
CA PRO A 92 -19.42 -7.38 7.65
C PRO A 92 -18.79 -6.35 6.71
N ASP A 93 -19.44 -5.20 6.52
CA ASP A 93 -18.97 -4.13 5.64
C ASP A 93 -17.65 -3.51 6.15
N VAL A 94 -17.51 -3.37 7.48
CA VAL A 94 -16.26 -2.88 8.10
C VAL A 94 -15.15 -3.91 7.93
N VAL A 95 -15.45 -5.20 8.14
CA VAL A 95 -14.46 -6.27 7.94
C VAL A 95 -14.00 -6.28 6.49
N GLN A 96 -14.92 -6.25 5.54
CA GLN A 96 -14.63 -6.26 4.12
C GLN A 96 -13.79 -5.06 3.70
N ALA A 97 -14.16 -3.85 4.13
CA ALA A 97 -13.43 -2.65 3.80
C ALA A 97 -12.03 -2.62 4.43
N ALA A 98 -11.88 -3.15 5.66
CA ALA A 98 -10.58 -3.28 6.31
C ALA A 98 -9.67 -4.31 5.62
N VAL A 99 -10.24 -5.45 5.19
CA VAL A 99 -9.52 -6.47 4.43
C VAL A 99 -9.09 -5.92 3.07
N TRP A 100 -9.98 -5.21 2.37
CA TRP A 100 -9.66 -4.52 1.13
C TRP A 100 -8.53 -3.50 1.31
N GLU A 101 -8.58 -2.66 2.35
CA GLU A 101 -7.53 -1.68 2.65
C GLU A 101 -6.17 -2.36 2.85
N LEU A 102 -6.13 -3.49 3.56
CA LEU A 102 -4.90 -4.27 3.75
C LEU A 102 -4.36 -4.83 2.44
N TYR A 103 -5.23 -5.37 1.58
CA TYR A 103 -4.85 -5.84 0.25
C TYR A 103 -4.27 -4.70 -0.60
N GLU A 104 -4.92 -3.54 -0.57
CA GLU A 104 -4.53 -2.36 -1.33
C GLU A 104 -3.19 -1.78 -0.85
N ILE A 105 -2.99 -1.67 0.48
CA ILE A 105 -1.70 -1.25 1.05
C ILE A 105 -0.59 -2.21 0.62
N ASN A 106 -0.83 -3.53 0.73
CA ASN A 106 0.17 -4.53 0.36
C ASN A 106 0.54 -4.45 -1.11
N PHE A 107 -0.45 -4.31 -2.01
CA PHE A 107 -0.20 -4.13 -3.44
C PHE A 107 0.66 -2.88 -3.71
N ARG A 108 0.30 -1.72 -3.13
CA ARG A 108 1.05 -0.47 -3.33
C ARG A 108 2.48 -0.59 -2.80
N LEU A 109 2.67 -1.18 -1.63
CA LEU A 109 3.99 -1.42 -1.06
C LEU A 109 4.83 -2.37 -1.93
N GLU A 110 4.24 -3.42 -2.46
CA GLU A 110 4.92 -4.35 -3.37
C GLU A 110 5.36 -3.70 -4.67
N LEU A 111 4.50 -2.85 -5.26
CA LEU A 111 4.86 -2.09 -6.44
C LEU A 111 6.00 -1.10 -6.16
N ILE A 112 5.98 -0.43 -5.00
CA ILE A 112 7.08 0.44 -4.56
C ILE A 112 8.38 -0.34 -4.33
N MET A 113 8.30 -1.49 -3.66
CA MET A 113 9.47 -2.34 -3.43
C MET A 113 10.06 -2.82 -4.75
N LEU A 114 9.22 -3.28 -5.68
CA LEU A 114 9.69 -3.70 -7.00
C LEU A 114 10.39 -2.56 -7.75
N ASP A 115 9.79 -1.37 -7.74
CA ASP A 115 10.37 -0.20 -8.40
C ASP A 115 11.77 0.13 -7.87
N ARG A 116 11.92 0.14 -6.55
CA ARG A 116 13.20 0.42 -5.88
C ARG A 116 14.23 -0.68 -6.07
N GLU A 117 13.83 -1.94 -6.17
CA GLU A 117 14.78 -3.02 -6.46
C GLU A 117 15.29 -2.96 -7.90
N LEU A 118 14.43 -2.58 -8.84
CA LEU A 118 14.81 -2.43 -10.25
C LEU A 118 15.64 -1.16 -10.50
N LEU A 119 15.39 -0.11 -9.73
CA LEU A 119 16.02 1.21 -9.85
C LEU A 119 16.38 1.72 -8.44
N PRO A 120 17.48 1.22 -7.85
CA PRO A 120 17.88 1.55 -6.48
C PRO A 120 18.25 3.02 -6.32
N GLU A 121 18.10 3.53 -5.10
CA GLU A 121 18.51 4.90 -4.77
C GLU A 121 20.02 5.06 -5.08
N PRO A 122 20.40 6.09 -5.85
CA PRO A 122 21.78 6.27 -6.27
C PRO A 122 22.68 6.61 -5.07
N VAL A 123 23.74 5.80 -4.91
CA VAL A 123 24.79 6.01 -3.91
C VAL A 123 25.87 6.92 -4.49
N GLY A 124 26.17 8.03 -3.80
CA GLY A 124 27.22 8.95 -4.25
C GLY A 124 27.21 10.30 -3.54
N VAL A 125 28.40 10.87 -3.34
CA VAL A 125 28.59 12.21 -2.77
C VAL A 125 28.90 13.23 -3.86
N GLY A 126 28.64 14.52 -3.59
CA GLY A 126 28.85 15.61 -4.56
C GLY A 126 27.65 15.88 -5.47
N GLU A 127 27.80 16.85 -6.37
CA GLU A 127 26.72 17.39 -7.21
C GLU A 127 26.07 16.34 -8.11
N TYR A 128 26.87 15.48 -8.74
CA TYR A 128 26.34 14.40 -9.60
C TYR A 128 25.45 13.42 -8.83
N GLY A 129 25.88 13.01 -7.63
CA GLY A 129 25.08 12.13 -6.76
C GLY A 129 23.81 12.80 -6.25
N GLN A 130 23.84 14.11 -5.98
CA GLN A 130 22.65 14.88 -5.62
C GLN A 130 21.65 14.97 -6.78
N ARG A 131 22.13 15.21 -8.01
CA ARG A 131 21.28 15.24 -9.21
C ARG A 131 20.57 13.91 -9.43
N LEU A 132 21.31 12.79 -9.38
CA LEU A 132 20.71 11.46 -9.52
C LEU A 132 19.66 11.17 -8.43
N ARG A 133 19.91 11.60 -7.18
CA ARG A 133 18.91 11.48 -6.11
C ARG A 133 17.67 12.34 -6.37
N HIS A 134 17.83 13.52 -6.95
CA HIS A 134 16.70 14.36 -7.31
C HIS A 134 15.83 13.69 -8.39
N GLU A 135 16.44 13.18 -9.47
CA GLU A 135 15.75 12.40 -10.51
C GLU A 135 15.04 11.16 -9.92
N TRP A 136 15.68 10.49 -8.95
CA TRP A 136 15.09 9.37 -8.24
C TRP A 136 13.89 9.79 -7.37
N MET A 137 13.93 10.95 -6.72
CA MET A 137 12.78 11.50 -5.97
C MET A 137 11.63 11.92 -6.88
N GLU A 138 11.92 12.52 -8.05
CA GLU A 138 10.89 12.83 -9.05
C GLU A 138 10.17 11.57 -9.53
N ARG A 139 10.91 10.47 -9.67
CA ARG A 139 10.31 9.16 -9.93
C ARG A 139 9.35 8.72 -8.83
N GLU A 140 9.67 8.93 -7.55
CA GLU A 140 8.75 8.60 -6.45
C GLU A 140 7.44 9.39 -6.55
N VAL A 141 7.48 10.62 -7.08
CA VAL A 141 6.27 11.41 -7.35
C VAL A 141 5.42 10.74 -8.43
N VAL A 142 6.03 10.31 -9.55
CA VAL A 142 5.31 9.57 -10.61
C VAL A 142 4.72 8.26 -10.08
N LEU A 143 5.47 7.54 -9.25
CA LEU A 143 5.00 6.30 -8.63
C LEU A 143 3.79 6.54 -7.73
N ASN A 144 3.78 7.61 -6.94
CA ASN A 144 2.63 8.00 -6.12
C ASN A 144 1.39 8.41 -6.93
N GLN A 145 1.50 8.64 -8.24
CA GLN A 145 0.35 8.89 -9.12
C GLN A 145 -0.36 7.59 -9.55
N CYS A 146 0.16 6.41 -9.20
CA CYS A 146 -0.49 5.12 -9.48
C CYS A 146 -1.72 4.85 -8.59
N TRP A 147 -2.00 5.71 -7.62
CA TRP A 147 -3.14 5.63 -6.73
C TRP A 147 -3.59 7.02 -6.27
N PRO A 148 -4.83 7.17 -5.79
CA PRO A 148 -5.25 8.40 -5.16
C PRO A 148 -4.61 8.54 -3.77
N GLY A 149 -4.19 9.77 -3.46
CA GLY A 149 -3.61 10.11 -2.17
C GLY A 149 -2.25 9.46 -1.90
N LEU A 150 -2.02 9.07 -0.65
CA LEU A 150 -0.74 8.51 -0.21
C LEU A 150 -0.75 6.98 -0.31
N ALA A 151 0.40 6.38 -0.59
CA ALA A 151 0.54 4.92 -0.79
C ALA A 151 -0.04 4.08 0.37
N PHE A 152 0.13 4.56 1.60
CA PHE A 152 -0.29 3.91 2.84
C PHE A 152 -1.64 4.42 3.35
N ARG A 153 -2.39 5.21 2.56
CA ARG A 153 -3.74 5.65 2.91
C ARG A 153 -4.69 5.41 1.74
N PRO A 154 -5.11 4.14 1.52
CA PRO A 154 -6.16 3.86 0.55
C PRO A 154 -7.42 4.63 0.88
N ASP A 155 -8.04 5.19 -0.16
CA ASP A 155 -9.36 5.80 -0.04
C ASP A 155 -10.39 4.83 -0.61
N THR A 156 -11.33 4.42 0.24
CA THR A 156 -12.46 3.59 -0.16
C THR A 156 -13.43 4.29 -1.13
N THR A 157 -13.38 5.62 -1.25
CA THR A 157 -14.22 6.39 -2.17
C THR A 157 -13.59 6.56 -3.54
N CYS A 158 -12.28 6.36 -3.64
CA CYS A 158 -11.52 6.39 -4.89
C CYS A 158 -10.53 5.22 -4.88
N ALA A 159 -10.91 4.11 -5.51
CA ALA A 159 -10.12 2.88 -5.44
C ALA A 159 -8.92 2.84 -6.39
N GLY A 160 -8.73 3.87 -7.25
CA GLY A 160 -7.59 3.92 -8.15
C GLY A 160 -7.56 2.74 -9.12
N LEU A 161 -6.44 2.01 -9.16
CA LEU A 161 -6.30 0.76 -9.92
C LEU A 161 -7.24 -0.35 -9.44
N SER A 162 -7.72 -0.29 -8.20
CA SER A 162 -8.70 -1.22 -7.60
C SER A 162 -10.17 -0.85 -7.88
N SER A 163 -10.42 0.18 -8.70
CA SER A 163 -11.81 0.54 -9.07
C SER A 163 -12.49 -0.60 -9.82
N CYS A 164 -13.72 -0.91 -9.45
CA CYS A 164 -14.51 -1.99 -10.04
C CYS A 164 -15.21 -1.52 -11.33
N ASP A 165 -15.08 -2.30 -12.39
CA ASP A 165 -15.83 -2.13 -13.64
C ASP A 165 -17.25 -2.69 -13.50
N LYS A 166 -17.98 -2.31 -12.44
CA LYS A 166 -19.36 -2.77 -12.21
C LYS A 166 -20.29 -2.39 -13.37
N TYR A 167 -19.85 -1.43 -14.20
CA TYR A 167 -20.46 -1.10 -15.48
C TYR A 167 -19.36 -1.12 -16.57
N PRO A 168 -19.62 -1.70 -17.76
CA PRO A 168 -18.61 -1.82 -18.83
C PRO A 168 -18.06 -0.48 -19.36
N GLU A 169 -18.64 0.65 -18.95
CA GLU A 169 -18.25 2.01 -19.33
C GLU A 169 -17.34 2.68 -18.27
N THR A 170 -17.02 2.01 -17.16
CA THR A 170 -16.36 2.62 -15.98
C THR A 170 -14.88 2.33 -15.82
N ILE A 171 -14.16 1.88 -16.86
CA ILE A 171 -12.69 1.85 -16.79
C ILE A 171 -12.10 3.26 -16.64
N THR A 172 -12.86 4.28 -17.05
CA THR A 172 -12.49 5.70 -17.05
C THR A 172 -11.82 6.16 -15.76
N PRO A 173 -12.36 5.89 -14.55
CA PRO A 173 -11.68 6.18 -13.29
C PRO A 173 -10.28 5.60 -13.13
N ARG A 174 -9.98 4.45 -13.76
CA ARG A 174 -8.67 3.75 -13.65
C ARG A 174 -7.63 4.34 -14.60
N ILE A 175 -8.05 4.98 -15.69
CA ILE A 175 -7.17 5.46 -16.77
C ILE A 175 -6.03 6.35 -16.27
N PRO A 176 -6.25 7.37 -15.41
CA PRO A 176 -5.14 8.20 -14.91
C PRO A 176 -4.08 7.37 -14.19
N PHE A 177 -4.49 6.40 -13.39
CA PHE A 177 -3.61 5.53 -12.62
C PHE A 177 -2.89 4.50 -13.50
N LEU A 178 -3.55 4.00 -14.55
CA LEU A 178 -2.92 3.16 -15.58
C LEU A 178 -1.86 3.91 -16.37
N LYS A 179 -2.08 5.19 -16.68
CA LYS A 179 -1.09 6.06 -17.32
C LYS A 179 0.13 6.26 -16.43
N ALA A 180 -0.06 6.54 -15.15
CA ALA A 180 1.03 6.65 -14.19
C ALA A 180 1.82 5.33 -14.08
N LEU A 181 1.11 4.20 -13.95
CA LEU A 181 1.74 2.88 -13.89
C LEU A 181 2.52 2.56 -15.18
N HIS A 182 2.01 2.95 -16.34
CA HIS A 182 2.73 2.82 -17.60
C HIS A 182 4.04 3.62 -17.59
N GLN A 183 4.04 4.87 -17.12
CA GLN A 183 5.25 5.69 -17.02
C GLN A 183 6.31 5.06 -16.09
N VAL A 184 5.85 4.52 -14.95
CA VAL A 184 6.70 3.76 -14.02
C VAL A 184 7.30 2.53 -14.73
N VAL A 185 6.46 1.73 -15.40
CA VAL A 185 6.89 0.50 -16.07
C VAL A 185 7.82 0.79 -17.25
N ARG A 186 7.59 1.85 -18.03
CA ARG A 186 8.44 2.23 -19.19
C ARG A 186 9.90 2.42 -18.81
N SER A 187 10.14 2.92 -17.61
CA SER A 187 11.47 3.23 -17.10
C SER A 187 12.15 2.05 -16.40
N TRP A 188 11.44 0.96 -16.10
CA TRP A 188 12.08 -0.26 -15.60
C TRP A 188 13.07 -0.84 -16.61
N PRO A 189 14.18 -1.45 -16.15
CA PRO A 189 15.12 -2.11 -17.04
C PRO A 189 14.49 -3.36 -17.70
N GLY A 190 15.06 -3.78 -18.83
CA GLY A 190 14.67 -4.99 -19.54
C GLY A 190 13.69 -4.79 -20.69
N ALA A 191 13.54 -5.85 -21.48
CA ALA A 191 12.69 -5.89 -22.66
C ALA A 191 11.21 -5.90 -22.26
N LYS A 192 10.43 -5.01 -22.88
CA LYS A 192 9.00 -4.85 -22.64
C LYS A 192 8.21 -5.44 -23.81
N PRO A 193 6.98 -5.92 -23.57
CA PRO A 193 6.03 -6.22 -24.64
C PRO A 193 5.88 -5.02 -25.59
N PRO A 194 5.77 -5.23 -26.92
CA PRO A 194 5.63 -4.14 -27.90
C PRO A 194 4.53 -3.13 -27.57
N GLU A 195 3.46 -3.59 -26.94
CA GLU A 195 2.31 -2.80 -26.50
C GLU A 195 2.70 -1.75 -25.45
N LEU A 196 3.64 -2.08 -24.55
CA LEU A 196 4.08 -1.21 -23.46
C LEU A 196 5.21 -0.25 -23.86
N VAL A 197 5.87 -0.50 -24.99
CA VAL A 197 6.89 0.39 -25.56
C VAL A 197 6.25 1.62 -26.22
N LYS A 198 5.06 1.43 -26.81
CA LYS A 198 4.27 2.47 -27.44
C LYS A 198 3.69 3.44 -26.40
N ASP A 199 3.19 4.57 -26.90
CA ASP A 199 2.45 5.50 -26.06
C ASP A 199 1.12 4.92 -25.60
N PHE A 200 0.62 5.46 -24.48
CA PHE A 200 -0.62 5.00 -23.88
C PHE A 200 -1.79 5.16 -24.89
N PRO A 201 -2.69 4.16 -25.02
CA PRO A 201 -3.74 4.21 -26.01
C PRO A 201 -4.64 5.43 -25.85
N THR A 202 -5.03 6.05 -26.96
CA THR A 202 -6.08 7.06 -26.97
C THR A 202 -7.42 6.41 -26.64
N VAL A 203 -8.25 7.15 -25.89
CA VAL A 203 -9.57 6.70 -25.46
C VAL A 203 -10.57 7.25 -26.45
N GLU A 204 -11.26 6.39 -27.19
CA GLU A 204 -12.49 6.75 -27.88
C GLU A 204 -13.66 6.38 -26.97
N GLU A 205 -14.62 7.29 -26.77
CA GLU A 205 -15.72 7.12 -25.81
C GLU A 205 -16.55 5.84 -26.06
N SER A 206 -16.56 5.35 -27.31
CA SER A 206 -17.32 4.17 -27.73
C SER A 206 -16.54 2.85 -27.70
N ASP A 207 -15.21 2.86 -27.57
CA ASP A 207 -14.40 1.62 -27.55
C ASP A 207 -13.25 1.67 -26.53
N LEU A 208 -13.43 0.93 -25.43
CA LEU A 208 -12.45 0.76 -24.35
C LEU A 208 -11.57 -0.48 -24.52
N THR A 209 -11.75 -1.26 -25.59
CA THR A 209 -11.00 -2.49 -25.86
C THR A 209 -9.48 -2.27 -25.90
N PRO A 210 -8.95 -1.20 -26.53
CA PRO A 210 -7.52 -0.93 -26.51
C PRO A 210 -6.96 -0.74 -25.10
N ILE A 211 -7.71 -0.06 -24.23
CA ILE A 211 -7.32 0.20 -22.83
C ILE A 211 -7.30 -1.10 -22.04
N ARG A 212 -8.30 -1.97 -22.20
CA ARG A 212 -8.36 -3.28 -21.53
C ARG A 212 -7.20 -4.20 -21.94
N ASN A 213 -6.90 -4.26 -23.23
CA ASN A 213 -5.78 -5.06 -23.74
C ASN A 213 -4.44 -4.51 -23.24
N PHE A 214 -4.32 -3.19 -23.19
CA PHE A 214 -3.15 -2.52 -22.64
C PHE A 214 -2.97 -2.79 -21.15
N GLU A 215 -4.05 -2.68 -20.36
CA GLU A 215 -4.05 -3.00 -18.94
C GLU A 215 -3.65 -4.46 -18.71
N ALA A 216 -4.23 -5.41 -19.44
CA ALA A 216 -3.88 -6.82 -19.32
C ALA A 216 -2.39 -7.05 -19.61
N SER A 217 -1.84 -6.36 -20.61
CA SER A 217 -0.41 -6.40 -20.93
C SER A 217 0.45 -5.82 -19.81
N LEU A 218 0.02 -4.70 -19.24
CA LEU A 218 0.70 -4.01 -18.12
C LEU A 218 0.70 -4.87 -16.86
N ALA A 219 -0.45 -5.43 -16.49
CA ALA A 219 -0.62 -6.31 -15.35
C ALA A 219 0.23 -7.58 -15.49
N ASN A 220 0.22 -8.22 -16.67
CA ASN A 220 1.01 -9.42 -16.93
C ASN A 220 2.52 -9.12 -16.84
N TYR A 221 2.96 -7.98 -17.39
CA TYR A 221 4.36 -7.56 -17.26
C TYR A 221 4.76 -7.31 -15.80
N TYR A 222 3.93 -6.61 -15.04
CA TYR A 222 4.14 -6.39 -13.60
C TYR A 222 4.27 -7.72 -12.85
N VAL A 223 3.30 -8.62 -12.96
CA VAL A 223 3.29 -9.91 -12.25
C VAL A 223 4.52 -10.75 -12.61
N ARG A 224 4.89 -10.81 -13.88
CA ARG A 224 6.09 -11.54 -14.33
C ARG A 224 7.38 -10.92 -13.80
N THR A 225 7.48 -9.60 -13.83
CA THR A 225 8.66 -8.88 -13.34
C THR A 225 8.80 -9.08 -11.83
N PHE A 226 7.71 -8.97 -11.09
CA PHE A 226 7.67 -9.22 -9.65
C PHE A 226 8.08 -10.66 -9.31
N LEU A 227 7.50 -11.66 -9.99
CA LEU A 227 7.85 -13.07 -9.81
C LEU A 227 9.33 -13.33 -10.10
N LYS A 228 9.89 -12.67 -11.11
CA LYS A 228 11.32 -12.78 -11.45
C LYS A 228 12.22 -12.19 -10.36
N VAL A 229 11.85 -11.07 -9.77
CA VAL A 229 12.66 -10.35 -8.75
C VAL A 229 12.53 -10.99 -7.37
N PHE A 230 11.31 -11.29 -6.93
CA PHE A 230 11.03 -11.74 -5.56
C PHE A 230 10.73 -13.23 -5.43
N HIS A 231 10.69 -13.97 -6.54
CA HIS A 231 10.46 -15.42 -6.58
C HIS A 231 9.17 -15.88 -5.88
N ARG A 232 8.15 -15.02 -5.87
CA ARG A 232 6.80 -15.30 -5.36
C ARG A 232 5.74 -14.59 -6.18
N PRO A 233 4.47 -15.01 -6.11
CA PRO A 233 3.37 -14.30 -6.72
C PRO A 233 3.26 -12.85 -6.20
N ALA A 234 2.95 -11.94 -7.12
CA ALA A 234 2.64 -10.55 -6.80
C ALA A 234 1.22 -10.43 -6.25
N MET A 235 1.02 -9.46 -5.36
CA MET A 235 -0.30 -8.94 -5.03
C MET A 235 -0.81 -8.12 -6.19
N ILE A 236 -2.12 -8.23 -6.44
CA ILE A 236 -2.82 -7.47 -7.47
C ILE A 236 -3.89 -6.59 -6.81
N PRO A 237 -4.30 -5.48 -7.46
CA PRO A 237 -5.45 -4.68 -7.04
C PRO A 237 -6.68 -5.57 -6.85
N HIS A 238 -7.36 -5.44 -5.72
CA HIS A 238 -8.60 -6.17 -5.43
C HIS A 238 -9.77 -5.22 -5.60
N TYR A 239 -10.81 -5.64 -6.32
CA TYR A 239 -12.00 -4.81 -6.46
C TYR A 239 -12.67 -4.59 -5.12
N MET A 240 -13.01 -3.32 -4.85
CA MET A 240 -13.97 -2.99 -3.81
C MET A 240 -15.38 -3.30 -4.35
N LEU A 241 -16.15 -4.14 -3.65
CA LEU A 241 -17.49 -4.58 -4.08
C LEU A 241 -18.58 -3.52 -3.90
#